data_AF-A0AAF0LRP6-F1
#
_entry.id   AF-A0AAF0LRP6-F1
#
_cell.length_a   1.000
_cell.length_b   1.000
_cell.length_c   1.000
_cell.angle_alpha   90.00
_cell.angle_beta   90.00
_cell.angle_gamma   90.00
#
_symmetry.space_group_name_H-M   'P 1'
#
loop_
_entity.id
_entity.type
_entity.pdbx_description
1 polymer ?
#
loop_
_entity_poly.entity_id
_entity_poly.type
_entity_poly.pdbx_seq_one_letter_code
_entity_poly.pdbx_strand_id
1 'polypeptide(L)'
;MPEHEAPDTPRRNRTGGLRQWGWITVAAVVVAAVVTTLVVVGPWSGGQPDGDATPSGRTVAERKTAAEAFPGGLARQPTAVNQAGIRERQARAEGDAATAEQIAVIADQPIATWLTNTSRAETRSTIRSVVSTAEERGGTPVFVLYNIPDRDCGSYSKGGTEDDAYLPWVRSAVRAMAGSHAVVLVEPDSIAQIQNCERLRDARLPLLRKAVDALTGHGLTVYLDGGNENRVPTATMADWLRQAGVDEVQGFFTNVSNFYRVDQERAYADELADAIGGDPHFVVDVSRNGQGWRGTWCNPEGAGLGQEPHVTGGSTRLDALLWVKTPGLSDGTCNGGPAAGQWWESYALALVEHRKRD
;
A
#
# COMPACT_ATOMS: atom_id res chain seq x y z
N MET A 1 5.02 -56.09 -28.42
CA MET A 1 5.26 -57.50 -28.05
C MET A 1 6.09 -58.13 -29.16
N PRO A 2 7.07 -59.00 -28.89
CA PRO A 2 7.47 -59.59 -27.59
C PRO A 2 8.68 -58.86 -26.94
N GLU A 3 8.87 -58.73 -25.62
CA GLU A 3 9.10 -59.75 -24.54
C GLU A 3 10.38 -60.57 -24.80
N HIS A 4 11.33 -60.85 -23.90
CA HIS A 4 11.65 -60.66 -22.47
C HIS A 4 13.21 -60.68 -22.42
N GLU A 5 13.97 -60.23 -21.42
CA GLU A 5 14.18 -60.85 -20.10
C GLU A 5 15.30 -60.08 -19.37
N ALA A 6 15.09 -59.75 -18.09
CA ALA A 6 16.13 -59.52 -17.05
C ALA A 6 16.22 -60.84 -16.24
N PRO A 7 17.16 -61.10 -15.29
CA PRO A 7 17.83 -60.13 -14.40
C PRO A 7 19.28 -60.51 -14.00
N ASP A 8 19.97 -59.66 -13.21
CA ASP A 8 20.57 -60.13 -11.95
C ASP A 8 21.10 -58.99 -11.07
N THR A 9 20.75 -59.03 -9.79
CA THR A 9 21.50 -58.45 -8.66
C THR A 9 21.65 -59.58 -7.67
N PRO A 10 22.78 -59.69 -6.92
CA PRO A 10 22.64 -59.28 -5.52
C PRO A 10 23.95 -58.88 -4.77
N ARG A 11 23.71 -58.27 -3.60
CA ARG A 11 24.39 -58.41 -2.29
C ARG A 11 25.13 -57.20 -1.72
N ARG A 12 24.46 -56.65 -0.69
CA ARG A 12 24.98 -56.09 0.56
C ARG A 12 26.28 -56.74 1.04
N ASN A 13 27.16 -55.94 1.63
CA ASN A 13 27.86 -56.33 2.85
C ASN A 13 27.88 -55.18 3.88
N ARG A 14 27.36 -55.52 5.06
CA ARG A 14 27.47 -54.83 6.35
C ARG A 14 28.57 -55.53 7.15
N THR A 15 29.06 -54.86 8.19
CA THR A 15 29.97 -55.24 9.30
C THR A 15 31.29 -54.48 9.21
N GLY A 16 31.84 -53.85 10.25
CA GLY A 16 31.52 -53.84 11.68
C GLY A 16 32.84 -53.85 12.47
N GLY A 17 32.97 -53.02 13.51
CA GLY A 17 34.08 -53.06 14.49
C GLY A 17 34.71 -51.69 14.74
N LEU A 18 34.24 -50.84 15.67
CA LEU A 18 34.38 -50.87 17.15
C LEU A 18 35.82 -50.79 17.68
N ARG A 19 36.10 -49.69 18.41
CA ARG A 19 36.90 -49.53 19.65
C ARG A 19 36.91 -48.01 19.98
N GLN A 20 36.19 -47.44 20.96
CA GLN A 20 35.96 -47.69 22.39
C GLN A 20 37.14 -47.34 23.31
N TRP A 21 37.08 -46.15 23.95
CA TRP A 21 37.55 -45.73 25.28
C TRP A 21 36.57 -44.59 25.69
N GLY A 22 35.75 -44.57 26.75
CA GLY A 22 35.78 -45.14 28.11
C GLY A 22 36.57 -44.20 29.04
N TRP A 23 36.15 -43.69 30.20
CA TRP A 23 34.96 -43.74 31.09
C TRP A 23 35.19 -42.62 32.14
N ILE A 24 34.16 -41.94 32.67
CA ILE A 24 34.16 -41.48 34.08
C ILE A 24 32.76 -41.68 34.68
N THR A 25 32.79 -42.24 35.89
CA THR A 25 31.76 -42.88 36.68
C THR A 25 30.85 -41.92 37.48
N VAL A 26 29.69 -42.49 37.80
CA VAL A 26 28.58 -42.00 38.64
C VAL A 26 28.99 -41.81 40.10
N ALA A 27 28.43 -40.80 40.76
CA ALA A 27 28.10 -40.86 42.18
C ALA A 27 26.79 -40.10 42.46
N ALA A 28 25.77 -40.85 42.88
CA ALA A 28 24.53 -40.33 43.43
C ALA A 28 24.65 -40.22 44.95
N VAL A 29 24.27 -39.07 45.52
CA VAL A 29 24.01 -38.90 46.95
C VAL A 29 22.69 -38.16 47.10
N VAL A 30 21.74 -38.81 47.77
CA VAL A 30 20.47 -38.25 48.24
C VAL A 30 20.71 -37.61 49.61
N VAL A 31 20.41 -36.33 49.75
CA VAL A 31 20.13 -35.70 51.06
C VAL A 31 18.98 -34.71 50.88
N ALA A 32 17.89 -34.96 51.58
CA ALA A 32 16.77 -34.05 51.75
C ALA A 32 17.07 -33.06 52.89
N ALA A 33 16.76 -31.76 52.72
CA ALA A 33 16.32 -30.87 53.80
C ALA A 33 15.95 -29.44 53.32
N VAL A 34 14.67 -29.10 53.58
CA VAL A 34 14.15 -27.84 54.15
C VAL A 34 14.15 -26.55 53.32
N VAL A 35 12.89 -26.12 53.08
CA VAL A 35 12.39 -24.83 52.60
C VAL A 35 12.69 -23.69 53.58
N THR A 36 13.13 -22.54 53.08
CA THR A 36 12.70 -21.20 53.57
C THR A 36 13.12 -20.11 52.59
N THR A 37 12.25 -19.80 51.62
CA THR A 37 12.35 -18.54 50.86
C THR A 37 11.54 -17.48 51.59
N LEU A 38 12.23 -16.47 52.12
CA LEU A 38 11.67 -15.23 52.65
C LEU A 38 10.89 -14.50 51.55
N VAL A 39 9.57 -14.49 51.66
CA VAL A 39 8.70 -13.57 50.93
C VAL A 39 8.66 -12.27 51.71
N VAL A 40 9.20 -11.20 51.11
CA VAL A 40 8.98 -9.84 51.60
C VAL A 40 7.54 -9.46 51.27
N VAL A 41 6.67 -9.48 52.28
CA VAL A 41 5.29 -8.99 52.20
C VAL A 41 5.31 -7.48 52.37
N GLY A 42 5.13 -6.73 51.29
CA GLY A 42 4.75 -5.32 51.34
C GLY A 42 3.27 -5.19 51.73
N PRO A 43 2.89 -4.20 52.55
CA PRO A 43 1.53 -4.13 53.10
C PRO A 43 0.50 -3.83 52.02
N TRP A 44 -0.46 -4.75 51.92
CA TRP A 44 -1.73 -4.57 51.25
C TRP A 44 -2.55 -3.50 51.97
N SER A 45 -2.95 -2.47 51.22
CA SER A 45 -4.11 -1.62 51.55
C SER A 45 -5.18 -1.89 50.50
N GLY A 46 -6.24 -2.57 50.90
CA GLY A 46 -7.39 -2.88 50.06
C GLY A 46 -8.36 -1.71 49.89
N GLY A 47 -9.08 -1.72 48.77
CA GLY A 47 -10.37 -1.04 48.62
C GLY A 47 -10.57 -0.32 47.29
N GLN A 48 -11.13 -1.02 46.28
CA GLN A 48 -12.37 -0.70 45.52
C GLN A 48 -12.30 -1.42 44.15
N PRO A 49 -13.33 -2.20 43.73
CA PRO A 49 -13.33 -2.84 42.43
C PRO A 49 -13.82 -1.84 41.38
N ASP A 50 -12.90 -1.19 40.68
CA ASP A 50 -13.24 -0.49 39.45
C ASP A 50 -13.40 -1.50 38.32
N GLY A 51 -14.52 -1.35 37.62
CA GLY A 51 -15.19 -2.39 36.85
C GLY A 51 -14.38 -3.05 35.74
N ASP A 52 -14.93 -4.17 35.29
CA ASP A 52 -14.54 -4.94 34.11
C ASP A 52 -14.20 -4.05 32.90
N ALA A 53 -12.94 -3.62 32.82
CA ALA A 53 -12.30 -3.33 31.56
C ALA A 53 -11.66 -4.63 31.10
N THR A 54 -12.45 -5.47 30.43
CA THR A 54 -11.91 -6.52 29.58
C THR A 54 -10.90 -5.83 28.64
N PRO A 55 -9.60 -6.17 28.63
CA PRO A 55 -8.72 -5.70 27.58
C PRO A 55 -9.23 -6.37 26.32
N SER A 56 -10.00 -5.64 25.51
CA SER A 56 -10.20 -6.02 24.12
C SER A 56 -8.84 -5.85 23.46
N GLY A 57 -8.00 -6.87 23.59
CA GLY A 57 -6.58 -6.86 23.26
C GLY A 57 -6.37 -6.86 21.74
N ARG A 58 -6.78 -5.79 21.08
CA ARG A 58 -6.46 -5.53 19.68
C ARG A 58 -5.00 -5.08 19.60
N THR A 59 -4.16 -5.91 18.98
CA THR A 59 -2.76 -5.57 18.72
C THR A 59 -2.69 -4.61 17.55
N VAL A 60 -2.13 -3.42 17.76
CA VAL A 60 -1.92 -2.40 16.72
C VAL A 60 -0.41 -2.21 16.54
N ALA A 61 0.05 -2.20 15.30
CA ALA A 61 1.43 -1.93 14.95
C ALA A 61 1.82 -0.50 15.36
N GLU A 62 3.07 -0.33 15.78
CA GLU A 62 3.63 1.00 16.00
C GLU A 62 3.63 1.77 14.68
N ARG A 63 3.08 2.99 14.72
CA ARG A 63 2.96 3.85 13.55
C ARG A 63 4.03 4.90 13.56
N LYS A 64 4.55 5.16 12.37
CA LYS A 64 5.61 6.13 12.12
C LYS A 64 5.04 7.54 12.17
N THR A 65 5.86 8.51 12.53
CA THR A 65 5.58 9.92 12.18
C THR A 65 5.64 10.11 10.67
N ALA A 66 5.06 11.21 10.16
CA ALA A 66 5.12 11.56 8.74
C ALA A 66 6.56 11.57 8.19
N ALA A 67 7.52 12.10 8.95
CA ALA A 67 8.93 12.16 8.56
C ALA A 67 9.60 10.77 8.49
N GLU A 68 9.23 9.85 9.39
CA GLU A 68 9.73 8.47 9.39
C GLU A 68 9.05 7.61 8.32
N ALA A 69 7.79 7.90 8.00
CA ALA A 69 7.04 7.26 6.92
C ALA A 69 7.61 7.64 5.53
N PHE A 70 8.10 8.87 5.39
CA PHE A 70 8.65 9.44 4.16
C PHE A 70 10.06 10.04 4.35
N PRO A 71 11.08 9.22 4.64
CA PRO A 71 12.44 9.71 4.80
C PRO A 71 12.92 10.46 3.54
N GLY A 72 13.45 11.67 3.72
CA GLY A 72 13.91 12.52 2.61
C GLY A 72 12.79 13.17 1.78
N GLY A 73 11.53 13.05 2.19
CA GLY A 73 10.39 13.61 1.46
C GLY A 73 9.95 12.72 0.29
N LEU A 74 9.23 13.29 -0.67
CA LEU A 74 8.68 12.55 -1.82
C LEU A 74 9.67 12.48 -2.98
N ALA A 75 9.92 11.28 -3.51
CA ALA A 75 10.74 11.11 -4.71
C ALA A 75 9.93 11.32 -5.99
N ARG A 76 10.54 11.98 -6.97
CA ARG A 76 10.02 12.05 -8.34
C ARG A 76 10.37 10.78 -9.10
N GLN A 77 9.41 10.28 -9.87
CA GLN A 77 9.58 9.12 -10.74
C GLN A 77 10.72 9.31 -11.76
N PRO A 78 11.38 8.23 -12.20
CA PRO A 78 12.21 8.28 -13.39
C PRO A 78 11.39 8.69 -14.61
N THR A 79 12.00 9.43 -15.51
CA THR A 79 11.28 10.00 -16.65
C THR A 79 10.80 8.98 -17.68
N ALA A 80 11.26 7.73 -17.58
CA ALA A 80 10.77 6.60 -18.37
C ALA A 80 9.41 6.05 -17.91
N VAL A 81 8.98 6.36 -16.68
CA VAL A 81 7.68 5.92 -16.14
C VAL A 81 6.74 7.08 -15.80
N ASN A 82 7.28 8.31 -15.70
CA ASN A 82 6.50 9.54 -15.59
C ASN A 82 5.83 9.90 -16.93
N GLN A 83 4.54 9.61 -17.07
CA GLN A 83 3.79 9.88 -18.32
C GLN A 83 3.78 11.35 -18.71
N ALA A 84 3.59 12.28 -17.75
CA ALA A 84 3.66 13.71 -18.03
C ALA A 84 5.07 14.10 -18.49
N GLY A 85 6.11 13.56 -17.84
CA GLY A 85 7.50 13.77 -18.26
C GLY A 85 7.81 13.23 -19.67
N ILE A 86 7.26 12.08 -20.06
CA ILE A 86 7.41 11.56 -21.43
C ILE A 86 6.81 12.54 -22.45
N ARG A 87 5.61 13.05 -22.16
CA ARG A 87 4.87 13.95 -23.05
C ARG A 87 5.47 15.34 -23.12
N GLU A 88 5.98 15.85 -22.01
CA GLU A 88 6.75 17.09 -21.95
C GLU A 88 7.99 17.02 -22.86
N ARG A 89 8.81 15.96 -22.77
CA ARG A 89 9.96 15.77 -23.66
C ARG A 89 9.56 15.62 -25.12
N GLN A 90 8.46 14.94 -25.39
CA GLN A 90 7.94 14.80 -26.75
C GLN A 90 7.57 16.17 -27.34
N ALA A 91 6.78 16.98 -26.62
CA ALA A 91 6.41 18.33 -27.05
C ALA A 91 7.64 19.22 -27.32
N ARG A 92 8.68 19.14 -26.45
CA ARG A 92 9.94 19.85 -26.71
C ARG A 92 10.65 19.40 -27.97
N ALA A 93 10.72 18.08 -28.21
CA ALA A 93 11.36 17.53 -29.39
C ALA A 93 10.63 17.91 -30.69
N GLU A 94 9.32 18.13 -30.62
CA GLU A 94 8.46 18.59 -31.71
C GLU A 94 8.49 20.12 -31.90
N GLY A 95 9.16 20.87 -31.01
CA GLY A 95 9.26 22.32 -31.06
C GLY A 95 8.08 23.07 -30.42
N ASP A 96 7.16 22.36 -29.77
CA ASP A 96 6.04 22.96 -29.03
C ASP A 96 6.45 23.29 -27.58
N ALA A 97 7.20 24.38 -27.45
CA ALA A 97 7.69 24.84 -26.16
C ALA A 97 6.55 25.22 -25.18
N ALA A 98 5.45 25.78 -25.70
CA ALA A 98 4.34 26.23 -24.87
C ALA A 98 3.61 25.05 -24.21
N THR A 99 3.28 24.02 -24.99
CA THR A 99 2.68 22.79 -24.45
C THR A 99 3.64 22.08 -23.50
N ALA A 100 4.93 22.01 -23.84
CA ALA A 100 5.93 21.42 -22.95
C ALA A 100 6.02 22.13 -21.59
N GLU A 101 6.00 23.47 -21.55
CA GLU A 101 6.02 24.25 -20.32
C GLU A 101 4.77 24.02 -19.45
N GLN A 102 3.60 23.88 -20.07
CA GLN A 102 2.37 23.57 -19.33
C GLN A 102 2.40 22.15 -18.76
N ILE A 103 2.83 21.15 -19.55
CA ILE A 103 2.96 19.77 -19.06
C ILE A 103 4.05 19.66 -17.99
N ALA A 104 5.10 20.48 -18.05
CA ALA A 104 6.16 20.52 -17.03
C ALA A 104 5.61 20.79 -15.63
N VAL A 105 4.55 21.61 -15.49
CA VAL A 105 3.86 21.84 -14.20
C VAL A 105 3.41 20.53 -13.55
N ILE A 106 3.05 19.52 -14.35
CA ILE A 106 2.69 18.18 -13.87
C ILE A 106 3.94 17.31 -13.74
N ALA A 107 4.78 17.29 -14.78
CA ALA A 107 5.93 16.40 -14.89
C ALA A 107 6.96 16.62 -13.77
N ASP A 108 7.10 17.85 -13.28
CA ASP A 108 8.06 18.21 -12.25
C ASP A 108 7.62 17.84 -10.83
N GLN A 109 6.42 17.30 -10.64
CA GLN A 109 5.90 16.91 -9.32
C GLN A 109 6.18 15.43 -8.99
N PRO A 110 6.34 15.08 -7.70
CA PRO A 110 6.26 13.71 -7.24
C PRO A 110 4.88 13.09 -7.52
N ILE A 111 4.85 11.97 -8.26
CA ILE A 111 3.61 11.24 -8.59
C ILE A 111 3.80 9.79 -8.18
N ALA A 112 2.77 9.14 -7.63
CA ALA A 112 2.83 7.73 -7.27
C ALA A 112 2.94 6.83 -8.52
N THR A 113 3.77 5.78 -8.46
CA THR A 113 3.95 4.83 -9.57
C THR A 113 2.94 3.70 -9.50
N TRP A 114 2.05 3.63 -10.49
CA TRP A 114 1.03 2.59 -10.58
C TRP A 114 1.61 1.29 -11.13
N LEU A 115 1.42 0.20 -10.39
CA LEU A 115 1.83 -1.15 -10.75
C LEU A 115 0.60 -1.94 -11.21
N THR A 116 0.30 -1.86 -12.50
CA THR A 116 -0.89 -2.47 -13.14
C THR A 116 -0.57 -3.67 -14.03
N ASN A 117 0.71 -3.93 -14.30
CA ASN A 117 1.14 -4.97 -15.22
C ASN A 117 1.13 -6.34 -14.52
N THR A 118 0.44 -7.32 -15.10
CA THR A 118 0.36 -8.70 -14.58
C THR A 118 1.68 -9.46 -14.72
N SER A 119 2.59 -9.02 -15.61
CA SER A 119 3.95 -9.55 -15.73
C SER A 119 4.76 -9.19 -14.49
N ARG A 120 5.09 -10.21 -13.69
CA ARG A 120 5.97 -10.08 -12.51
C ARG A 120 7.37 -9.60 -12.90
N ALA A 121 7.85 -9.95 -14.10
CA ALA A 121 9.18 -9.55 -14.56
C ALA A 121 9.23 -8.03 -14.85
N GLU A 122 8.25 -7.52 -15.60
CA GLU A 122 8.15 -6.10 -15.91
C GLU A 122 7.86 -5.28 -14.65
N THR A 123 6.97 -5.75 -13.78
CA THR A 123 6.69 -5.10 -12.49
C THR A 123 7.96 -4.93 -11.66
N ARG A 124 8.79 -5.97 -11.53
CA ARG A 124 10.08 -5.87 -10.83
C ARG A 124 11.06 -4.92 -11.51
N SER A 125 11.07 -4.86 -12.84
CA SER A 125 11.91 -3.95 -13.59
C SER A 125 11.55 -2.49 -13.29
N THR A 126 10.26 -2.15 -13.35
CA THR A 126 9.74 -0.84 -12.99
C THR A 126 10.09 -0.46 -11.56
N ILE A 127 9.83 -1.35 -10.59
CA ILE A 127 10.14 -1.10 -9.18
C ILE A 127 11.62 -0.77 -8.98
N ARG A 128 12.53 -1.58 -9.53
CA ARG A 128 13.98 -1.37 -9.35
C ARG A 128 14.44 -0.03 -9.94
N SER A 129 13.91 0.35 -11.11
CA SER A 129 14.23 1.64 -11.74
C SER A 129 13.77 2.82 -10.87
N VAL A 130 12.55 2.74 -10.33
CA VAL A 130 11.98 3.77 -9.45
C VAL A 130 12.74 3.85 -8.13
N VAL A 131 13.03 2.71 -7.48
CA VAL A 131 13.80 2.65 -6.24
C VAL A 131 15.20 3.25 -6.43
N SER A 132 15.95 2.82 -7.46
CA SER A 132 17.28 3.38 -7.76
C SER A 132 17.24 4.89 -7.95
N THR A 133 16.24 5.39 -8.69
CA THR A 133 16.07 6.84 -8.93
C THR A 133 15.75 7.60 -7.64
N ALA A 134 14.95 7.00 -6.75
CA ALA A 134 14.58 7.61 -5.49
C ALA A 134 15.76 7.66 -4.51
N GLU A 135 16.55 6.58 -4.44
CA GLU A 135 17.79 6.50 -3.67
C GLU A 135 18.82 7.54 -4.14
N GLU A 136 19.03 7.67 -5.45
CA GLU A 136 19.92 8.68 -6.05
C GLU A 136 19.49 10.12 -5.72
N ARG A 137 18.19 10.35 -5.55
CA ARG A 137 17.61 11.68 -5.29
C ARG A 137 17.35 11.95 -3.80
N GLY A 138 17.57 10.96 -2.94
CA GLY A 138 17.36 11.09 -1.49
C GLY A 138 15.91 11.30 -1.08
N GLY A 139 14.96 10.64 -1.74
CA GLY A 139 13.53 10.73 -1.40
C GLY A 139 12.83 9.37 -1.35
N THR A 140 11.59 9.36 -0.86
CA THR A 140 10.77 8.16 -0.72
C THR A 140 9.90 7.92 -1.97
N PRO A 141 10.03 6.76 -2.65
CA PRO A 141 9.15 6.40 -3.75
C PRO A 141 7.79 5.94 -3.21
N VAL A 142 6.72 6.34 -3.91
CA VAL A 142 5.34 5.90 -3.62
C VAL A 142 4.87 4.99 -4.74
N PHE A 143 4.49 3.77 -4.41
CA PHE A 143 3.91 2.80 -5.34
C PHE A 143 2.42 2.60 -5.07
N VAL A 144 1.66 2.35 -6.13
CA VAL A 144 0.26 1.93 -6.05
C VAL A 144 0.18 0.50 -6.57
N LEU A 145 -0.18 -0.45 -5.70
CA LEU A 145 -0.59 -1.76 -6.18
C LEU A 145 -1.99 -1.61 -6.76
N TYR A 146 -2.16 -1.97 -8.04
CA TYR A 146 -3.48 -1.87 -8.67
C TYR A 146 -3.67 -3.04 -9.62
N ASN A 147 -3.64 -4.25 -9.08
CA ASN A 147 -3.71 -5.48 -9.88
C ASN A 147 -4.57 -6.58 -9.22
N ILE A 148 -5.44 -6.22 -8.28
CA ILE A 148 -6.34 -7.16 -7.62
C ILE A 148 -7.30 -7.84 -8.60
N PRO A 149 -7.61 -9.14 -8.44
CA PRO A 149 -8.59 -9.83 -9.29
C PRO A 149 -9.96 -9.19 -9.20
N ASP A 150 -10.74 -9.27 -10.28
CA ASP A 150 -12.05 -8.62 -10.36
C ASP A 150 -11.95 -7.09 -10.14
N ARG A 151 -10.85 -6.48 -10.63
CA ARG A 151 -10.61 -5.04 -10.47
C ARG A 151 -11.75 -4.24 -11.09
N ASP A 152 -12.15 -3.19 -10.37
CA ASP A 152 -13.18 -2.25 -10.79
C ASP A 152 -14.55 -2.89 -11.10
N CYS A 153 -14.82 -4.09 -10.58
CA CYS A 153 -16.04 -4.86 -10.86
C CYS A 153 -16.44 -4.92 -12.35
N GLY A 154 -15.46 -4.91 -13.25
CA GLY A 154 -15.70 -4.96 -14.70
C GLY A 154 -16.01 -3.62 -15.37
N SER A 155 -15.89 -2.49 -14.66
CA SER A 155 -16.09 -1.13 -15.18
C SER A 155 -14.87 -0.64 -16.01
N TYR A 156 -14.70 0.68 -16.17
CA TYR A 156 -13.74 1.30 -17.09
C TYR A 156 -12.28 0.91 -16.84
N SER A 157 -11.90 0.67 -15.58
CA SER A 157 -10.55 0.27 -15.18
C SER A 157 -10.42 -1.23 -14.92
N LYS A 158 -11.34 -2.06 -15.45
CA LYS A 158 -11.28 -3.52 -15.28
C LYS A 158 -9.94 -4.13 -15.63
N GLY A 159 -9.62 -5.24 -14.99
CA GLY A 159 -8.34 -5.94 -15.14
C GLY A 159 -7.99 -6.65 -13.85
N GLY A 160 -6.71 -6.66 -13.53
CA GLY A 160 -6.18 -7.43 -12.41
C GLY A 160 -5.55 -8.73 -12.86
N THR A 161 -4.97 -9.44 -11.90
CA THR A 161 -4.53 -10.82 -12.11
C THR A 161 -5.70 -11.80 -12.07
N GLU A 162 -5.46 -13.03 -12.48
CA GLU A 162 -6.26 -14.17 -12.02
C GLU A 162 -6.16 -14.33 -10.50
N ASP A 163 -7.15 -14.98 -9.87
CA ASP A 163 -7.26 -15.13 -8.41
C ASP A 163 -6.02 -15.74 -7.76
N ASP A 164 -5.46 -16.80 -8.35
CA ASP A 164 -4.30 -17.52 -7.82
C ASP A 164 -2.96 -16.81 -8.08
N ALA A 165 -2.95 -15.82 -8.99
CA ALA A 165 -1.76 -15.09 -9.41
C ALA A 165 -1.50 -13.82 -8.59
N TYR A 166 -2.50 -13.28 -7.88
CA TYR A 166 -2.39 -12.02 -7.15
C TYR A 166 -1.32 -12.04 -6.05
N LEU A 167 -1.43 -12.97 -5.09
CA LEU A 167 -0.46 -13.04 -3.98
C LEU A 167 0.97 -13.36 -4.46
N PRO A 168 1.20 -14.27 -5.43
CA PRO A 168 2.52 -14.41 -6.07
C PRO A 168 3.05 -13.12 -6.71
N TRP A 169 2.17 -12.29 -7.28
CA TRP A 169 2.52 -10.98 -7.83
C TRP A 169 2.87 -9.98 -6.72
N VAL A 170 2.05 -9.84 -5.67
CA VAL A 170 2.32 -8.98 -4.50
C VAL A 170 3.66 -9.34 -3.87
N ARG A 171 3.89 -10.62 -3.54
CA ARG A 171 5.17 -11.08 -2.96
C ARG A 171 6.36 -10.79 -3.88
N SER A 172 6.16 -10.81 -5.20
CA SER A 172 7.22 -10.45 -6.16
C SER A 172 7.52 -8.96 -6.15
N ALA A 173 6.50 -8.10 -5.99
CA ALA A 173 6.67 -6.67 -5.85
C ALA A 173 7.38 -6.33 -4.53
N VAL A 174 6.94 -6.92 -3.41
CA VAL A 174 7.56 -6.77 -2.09
C VAL A 174 9.06 -7.08 -2.13
N ARG A 175 9.46 -8.22 -2.71
CA ARG A 175 10.87 -8.58 -2.83
C ARG A 175 11.70 -7.58 -3.64
N ALA A 176 11.08 -6.83 -4.55
CA ALA A 176 11.77 -5.80 -5.32
C ALA A 176 11.82 -4.44 -4.60
N MET A 177 10.93 -4.20 -3.63
CA MET A 177 10.87 -2.98 -2.82
C MET A 177 11.56 -3.13 -1.45
N ALA A 178 11.78 -4.34 -0.96
CA ALA A 178 12.22 -4.59 0.41
C ALA A 178 13.49 -3.78 0.77
N GLY A 179 13.44 -3.07 1.90
CA GLY A 179 14.54 -2.23 2.39
C GLY A 179 14.64 -0.84 1.77
N SER A 180 13.84 -0.50 0.75
CA SER A 180 13.90 0.80 0.07
C SER A 180 13.17 1.94 0.79
N HIS A 181 12.54 1.67 1.95
CA HIS A 181 11.65 2.60 2.64
C HIS A 181 10.43 3.07 1.81
N ALA A 182 10.12 2.39 0.70
CA ALA A 182 9.01 2.75 -0.15
C ALA A 182 7.66 2.78 0.57
N VAL A 183 6.81 3.70 0.16
CA VAL A 183 5.41 3.78 0.54
C VAL A 183 4.57 3.00 -0.46
N VAL A 184 3.63 2.20 0.02
CA VAL A 184 2.77 1.34 -0.80
C VAL A 184 1.31 1.63 -0.50
N LEU A 185 0.59 2.12 -1.51
CA LEU A 185 -0.86 2.28 -1.51
C LEU A 185 -1.49 1.03 -2.11
N VAL A 186 -2.25 0.29 -1.30
CA VAL A 186 -2.78 -1.02 -1.66
C VAL A 186 -4.17 -0.88 -2.29
N GLU A 187 -4.21 -1.12 -3.60
CA GLU A 187 -5.42 -1.42 -4.37
C GLU A 187 -6.53 -0.36 -4.20
N PRO A 188 -6.39 0.82 -4.84
CA PRO A 188 -7.46 1.82 -4.89
C PRO A 188 -8.82 1.22 -5.23
N ASP A 189 -9.85 1.73 -4.57
CA ASP A 189 -11.25 1.28 -4.66
C ASP A 189 -11.52 -0.15 -4.18
N SER A 190 -10.51 -0.95 -3.84
CA SER A 190 -10.70 -2.37 -3.60
C SER A 190 -11.57 -2.70 -2.40
N ILE A 191 -11.61 -1.83 -1.39
CA ILE A 191 -12.44 -1.98 -0.19
C ILE A 191 -13.75 -1.25 -0.40
N ALA A 192 -13.70 0.04 -0.76
CA ALA A 192 -14.93 0.83 -0.84
C ALA A 192 -15.85 0.42 -2.02
N GLN A 193 -15.34 -0.27 -3.04
CA GLN A 193 -16.17 -0.83 -4.12
C GLN A 193 -17.10 -1.95 -3.64
N ILE A 194 -16.84 -2.58 -2.49
CA ILE A 194 -17.71 -3.61 -1.91
C ILE A 194 -19.14 -3.09 -1.73
N GLN A 195 -19.33 -1.80 -1.43
CA GLN A 195 -20.67 -1.21 -1.30
C GLN A 195 -21.51 -1.32 -2.57
N ASN A 196 -20.88 -1.23 -3.75
CA ASN A 196 -21.57 -1.30 -5.04
C ASN A 196 -21.45 -2.69 -5.69
N CYS A 197 -20.69 -3.58 -5.07
CA CYS A 197 -20.30 -4.87 -5.63
C CYS A 197 -20.16 -5.90 -4.51
N GLU A 198 -21.26 -6.12 -3.78
CA GLU A 198 -21.29 -6.86 -2.52
C GLU A 198 -20.76 -8.30 -2.66
N ARG A 199 -20.89 -8.90 -3.86
CA ARG A 199 -20.32 -10.22 -4.19
C ARG A 199 -18.82 -10.35 -3.89
N LEU A 200 -18.09 -9.23 -3.85
CA LEU A 200 -16.65 -9.24 -3.58
C LEU A 200 -16.33 -9.41 -2.09
N ARG A 201 -17.25 -9.08 -1.18
CA ARG A 201 -16.96 -8.93 0.26
C ARG A 201 -16.20 -10.14 0.83
N ASP A 202 -16.73 -11.33 0.59
CA ASP A 202 -16.24 -12.58 1.22
C ASP A 202 -14.85 -13.00 0.73
N ALA A 203 -14.46 -12.60 -0.48
CA ALA A 203 -13.15 -12.92 -1.05
C ALA A 203 -12.15 -11.76 -0.91
N ARG A 204 -12.62 -10.52 -1.01
CA ARG A 204 -11.79 -9.33 -1.17
C ARG A 204 -11.06 -8.95 0.11
N LEU A 205 -11.76 -8.85 1.25
CA LEU A 205 -11.12 -8.46 2.52
C LEU A 205 -10.10 -9.51 2.98
N PRO A 206 -10.39 -10.83 2.93
CA PRO A 206 -9.38 -11.85 3.25
C PRO A 206 -8.18 -11.87 2.28
N LEU A 207 -8.39 -11.53 1.00
CA LEU A 207 -7.30 -11.43 0.03
C LEU A 207 -6.38 -10.23 0.33
N LEU A 208 -6.96 -9.08 0.65
CA LEU A 208 -6.22 -7.88 1.06
C LEU A 208 -5.47 -8.13 2.37
N ARG A 209 -6.07 -8.84 3.33
CA ARG A 209 -5.39 -9.26 4.55
C ARG A 209 -4.12 -10.06 4.27
N LYS A 210 -4.19 -11.05 3.38
CA LYS A 210 -3.01 -11.82 2.94
C LYS A 210 -1.98 -10.98 2.19
N ALA A 211 -2.41 -9.90 1.53
CA ALA A 211 -1.50 -8.96 0.88
C ALA A 211 -0.78 -8.09 1.93
N VAL A 212 -1.49 -7.63 2.97
CA VAL A 212 -0.90 -6.97 4.15
C VAL A 212 0.17 -7.86 4.79
N ASP A 213 -0.15 -9.12 5.08
CA ASP A 213 0.79 -10.09 5.65
C ASP A 213 2.07 -10.26 4.79
N ALA A 214 1.94 -10.09 3.48
CA ALA A 214 3.07 -10.19 2.56
C ALA A 214 3.89 -8.88 2.48
N LEU A 215 3.30 -7.73 2.80
CA LEU A 215 3.92 -6.40 2.72
C LEU A 215 4.62 -6.00 4.02
N THR A 216 4.11 -6.42 5.17
CA THR A 216 4.61 -6.04 6.50
C THR A 216 5.98 -6.68 6.79
N GLY A 217 6.79 -6.02 7.62
CA GLY A 217 8.13 -6.53 8.01
C GLY A 217 9.24 -6.37 6.97
N HIS A 218 8.99 -5.67 5.85
CA HIS A 218 9.96 -5.51 4.75
C HIS A 218 10.56 -4.10 4.63
N GLY A 219 10.43 -3.27 5.68
CA GLY A 219 10.86 -1.86 5.66
C GLY A 219 9.97 -0.96 4.81
N LEU A 220 8.76 -1.41 4.46
CA LEU A 220 7.78 -0.65 3.68
C LEU A 220 6.82 0.10 4.61
N THR A 221 6.28 1.22 4.16
CA THR A 221 5.16 1.92 4.81
C THR A 221 3.90 1.66 3.99
N VAL A 222 2.84 1.13 4.59
CA VAL A 222 1.67 0.60 3.85
C VAL A 222 0.40 1.34 4.25
N TYR A 223 -0.41 1.71 3.25
CA TYR A 223 -1.74 2.30 3.44
C TYR A 223 -2.78 1.52 2.62
N LEU A 224 -3.94 1.22 3.21
CA LEU A 224 -5.07 0.55 2.57
C LEU A 224 -6.07 1.54 1.97
N ASP A 225 -6.92 1.08 1.04
CA ASP A 225 -7.99 1.89 0.44
C ASP A 225 -9.02 2.34 1.48
N GLY A 226 -9.03 3.65 1.76
CA GLY A 226 -9.97 4.35 2.63
C GLY A 226 -11.12 5.01 1.87
N GLY A 227 -11.20 4.91 0.54
CA GLY A 227 -12.29 5.51 -0.23
C GLY A 227 -12.24 7.04 -0.26
N ASN A 228 -13.39 7.70 -0.04
CA ASN A 228 -13.57 9.15 -0.03
C ASN A 228 -14.87 9.55 0.70
N GLU A 229 -15.03 10.84 0.98
CA GLU A 229 -16.00 11.38 1.95
C GLU A 229 -17.47 11.00 1.74
N ASN A 230 -17.89 10.69 0.51
CA ASN A 230 -19.30 10.40 0.18
C ASN A 230 -19.53 8.97 -0.34
N ARG A 231 -18.55 8.08 -0.20
CA ARG A 231 -18.65 6.73 -0.77
C ARG A 231 -19.27 5.72 0.18
N VAL A 232 -18.64 5.51 1.33
CA VAL A 232 -18.99 4.49 2.32
C VAL A 232 -19.15 5.13 3.70
N PRO A 233 -20.22 4.82 4.45
CA PRO A 233 -20.33 5.25 5.85
C PRO A 233 -19.09 4.86 6.66
N THR A 234 -18.56 5.79 7.46
CA THR A 234 -17.29 5.65 8.19
C THR A 234 -17.24 4.39 9.07
N ALA A 235 -18.31 4.09 9.81
CA ALA A 235 -18.40 2.89 10.64
C ALA A 235 -18.26 1.58 9.83
N THR A 236 -18.89 1.52 8.66
CA THR A 236 -18.80 0.36 7.75
C THR A 236 -17.40 0.24 7.17
N MET A 237 -16.83 1.36 6.70
CA MET A 237 -15.49 1.38 6.13
C MET A 237 -14.43 1.00 7.17
N ALA A 238 -14.57 1.49 8.41
CA ALA A 238 -13.71 1.14 9.53
C ALA A 238 -13.73 -0.36 9.83
N ASP A 239 -14.90 -0.99 9.80
CA ASP A 239 -15.02 -2.44 9.97
C ASP A 239 -14.33 -3.22 8.85
N TRP A 240 -14.52 -2.83 7.59
CA TRP A 240 -13.85 -3.47 6.46
C TRP A 240 -12.33 -3.28 6.50
N LEU A 241 -11.84 -2.09 6.87
CA LEU A 241 -10.42 -1.83 7.04
C LEU A 241 -9.80 -2.68 8.17
N ARG A 242 -10.49 -2.85 9.30
CA ARG A 242 -10.07 -3.78 10.36
C ARG A 242 -9.98 -5.21 9.86
N GLN A 243 -10.97 -5.69 9.12
CA GLN A 243 -10.95 -7.02 8.51
C GLN A 243 -9.81 -7.19 7.47
N ALA A 244 -9.49 -6.13 6.73
CA ALA A 244 -8.39 -6.12 5.76
C ALA A 244 -6.99 -6.00 6.40
N GLY A 245 -6.89 -5.73 7.70
CA GLY A 245 -5.63 -5.69 8.44
C GLY A 245 -5.03 -4.30 8.63
N VAL A 246 -5.84 -3.24 8.70
CA VAL A 246 -5.35 -1.86 8.92
C VAL A 246 -4.54 -1.70 10.22
N ASP A 247 -4.74 -2.59 11.19
CA ASP A 247 -4.03 -2.57 12.48
C ASP A 247 -2.55 -2.97 12.36
N GLU A 248 -2.15 -3.60 11.25
CA GLU A 248 -0.76 -4.02 11.01
C GLU A 248 0.03 -3.05 10.13
N VAL A 249 -0.60 -1.96 9.71
CA VAL A 249 -0.04 -1.00 8.76
C VAL A 249 -0.17 0.43 9.27
N GLN A 250 0.43 1.37 8.52
CA GLN A 250 0.46 2.77 8.87
C GLN A 250 -0.95 3.38 8.87
N GLY A 251 -1.81 2.94 7.97
CA GLY A 251 -3.24 3.24 8.01
C GLY A 251 -3.88 3.13 6.64
N PHE A 252 -4.47 4.22 6.14
CA PHE A 252 -5.26 4.22 4.89
C PHE A 252 -5.02 5.45 4.02
N PHE A 253 -5.46 5.41 2.77
CA PHE A 253 -5.45 6.56 1.86
C PHE A 253 -6.86 6.94 1.43
N THR A 254 -7.10 8.21 1.12
CA THR A 254 -8.40 8.66 0.59
C THR A 254 -8.26 9.45 -0.71
N ASN A 255 -9.40 9.69 -1.37
CA ASN A 255 -9.58 10.54 -2.54
C ASN A 255 -8.85 10.10 -3.82
N VAL A 256 -8.24 8.91 -3.85
CA VAL A 256 -7.44 8.45 -5.00
C VAL A 256 -8.27 8.52 -6.29
N SER A 257 -7.73 9.22 -7.28
CA SER A 257 -8.40 9.51 -8.57
C SER A 257 -9.69 10.32 -8.50
N ASN A 258 -10.05 10.89 -7.35
CA ASN A 258 -11.26 11.67 -7.15
C ASN A 258 -10.93 13.18 -6.98
N PHE A 259 -11.91 13.99 -6.60
CA PHE A 259 -11.88 15.45 -6.75
C PHE A 259 -12.31 16.20 -5.49
N TYR A 260 -12.60 15.51 -4.39
CA TYR A 260 -13.05 16.17 -3.15
C TYR A 260 -11.96 17.05 -2.57
N ARG A 261 -12.36 18.17 -1.98
CA ARG A 261 -11.42 19.16 -1.45
C ARG A 261 -10.66 18.61 -0.25
N VAL A 262 -9.46 19.12 -0.05
CA VAL A 262 -8.54 18.67 1.02
C VAL A 262 -9.16 18.82 2.41
N ASP A 263 -9.83 19.93 2.68
CA ASP A 263 -10.47 20.20 3.98
C ASP A 263 -11.59 19.20 4.28
N GLN A 264 -12.37 18.84 3.28
CA GLN A 264 -13.46 17.88 3.39
C GLN A 264 -12.94 16.45 3.56
N GLU A 265 -12.01 16.03 2.70
CA GLU A 265 -11.41 14.69 2.77
C GLU A 265 -10.64 14.46 4.06
N ARG A 266 -9.97 15.50 4.59
CA ARG A 266 -9.30 15.41 5.88
C ARG A 266 -10.31 15.22 7.02
N ALA A 267 -11.42 15.93 7.01
CA ALA A 267 -12.46 15.76 8.03
C ALA A 267 -13.02 14.33 8.01
N TYR A 268 -13.31 13.80 6.81
CA TYR A 268 -13.71 12.41 6.62
C TYR A 268 -12.65 11.42 7.13
N ALA A 269 -11.38 11.63 6.76
CA ALA A 269 -10.31 10.74 7.16
C ALA A 269 -10.07 10.77 8.69
N ASP A 270 -10.19 11.92 9.33
CA ASP A 270 -10.13 12.00 10.80
C ASP A 270 -11.29 11.23 11.45
N GLU A 271 -12.52 11.36 10.94
CA GLU A 271 -13.67 10.58 11.43
C GLU A 271 -13.48 9.07 11.21
N LEU A 272 -12.98 8.67 10.04
CA LEU A 272 -12.69 7.27 9.72
C LEU A 272 -11.60 6.72 10.64
N ALA A 273 -10.54 7.48 10.91
CA ALA A 273 -9.48 7.08 11.81
C ALA A 273 -9.99 6.90 13.26
N ASP A 274 -10.89 7.77 13.72
CA ASP A 274 -11.57 7.62 15.01
C ASP A 274 -12.42 6.34 15.06
N ALA A 275 -13.17 6.06 13.99
CA ALA A 275 -14.02 4.87 13.88
C ALA A 275 -13.23 3.55 13.80
N ILE A 276 -12.05 3.55 13.16
CA ILE A 276 -11.13 2.40 13.16
C ILE A 276 -10.53 2.21 14.56
N GLY A 277 -10.17 3.32 15.20
CA GLY A 277 -9.48 3.36 16.48
C GLY A 277 -8.03 2.90 16.39
N GLY A 278 -7.27 3.15 17.46
CA GLY A 278 -5.85 2.79 17.56
C GLY A 278 -4.92 3.73 16.84
N ASP A 279 -5.43 4.86 16.34
CA ASP A 279 -4.70 6.00 15.78
C ASP A 279 -4.11 5.82 14.36
N PRO A 280 -4.85 5.32 13.36
CA PRO A 280 -4.32 5.13 12.01
C PRO A 280 -4.02 6.45 11.34
N HIS A 281 -2.87 6.52 10.70
CA HIS A 281 -2.50 7.67 9.88
C HIS A 281 -3.11 7.54 8.48
N PHE A 282 -3.12 8.65 7.75
CA PHE A 282 -3.62 8.66 6.39
C PHE A 282 -2.88 9.59 5.45
N VAL A 283 -3.05 9.31 4.16
CA VAL A 283 -2.61 10.17 3.06
C VAL A 283 -3.79 10.49 2.16
N VAL A 284 -3.77 11.64 1.50
CA VAL A 284 -4.89 12.09 0.64
C VAL A 284 -4.37 12.38 -0.76
N ASP A 285 -5.04 11.86 -1.79
CA ASP A 285 -4.79 12.25 -3.17
C ASP A 285 -5.34 13.66 -3.43
N VAL A 286 -4.47 14.56 -3.87
CA VAL A 286 -4.76 15.96 -4.20
C VAL A 286 -4.43 16.30 -5.64
N SER A 287 -4.24 15.29 -6.50
CA SER A 287 -3.83 15.46 -7.89
C SER A 287 -4.75 16.38 -8.71
N ARG A 288 -6.06 16.30 -8.51
CA ARG A 288 -7.07 16.97 -9.36
C ARG A 288 -8.21 17.67 -8.60
N ASN A 289 -8.02 17.94 -7.31
CA ASN A 289 -9.07 18.47 -6.46
C ASN A 289 -9.06 20.00 -6.28
N GLY A 290 -8.31 20.74 -7.09
CA GLY A 290 -8.17 22.20 -6.94
C GLY A 290 -9.49 22.98 -7.14
N GLN A 291 -10.43 22.38 -7.87
CA GLN A 291 -11.77 22.93 -8.09
C GLN A 291 -12.87 22.19 -7.31
N GLY A 292 -12.50 21.22 -6.46
CA GLY A 292 -13.44 20.37 -5.74
C GLY A 292 -14.26 19.43 -6.62
N TRP A 293 -15.17 18.68 -5.98
CA TRP A 293 -16.07 17.75 -6.66
C TRP A 293 -17.04 18.48 -7.60
N ARG A 294 -17.15 17.97 -8.83
CA ARG A 294 -17.97 18.56 -9.90
C ARG A 294 -19.21 17.73 -10.25
N GLY A 295 -19.63 16.82 -9.37
CA GLY A 295 -20.81 15.97 -9.59
C GLY A 295 -20.54 14.64 -10.29
N THR A 296 -19.30 14.39 -10.73
CA THR A 296 -18.89 13.11 -11.33
C THR A 296 -17.42 12.83 -11.09
N TRP A 297 -17.06 11.55 -11.00
CA TRP A 297 -15.69 11.07 -10.84
C TRP A 297 -15.02 10.83 -12.20
N CYS A 298 -15.80 10.71 -13.28
CA CYS A 298 -15.28 10.26 -14.56
C CYS A 298 -15.06 11.47 -15.46
N ASN A 299 -13.80 11.92 -15.60
CA ASN A 299 -13.42 13.06 -16.43
C ASN A 299 -14.33 14.30 -16.28
N PRO A 300 -14.51 14.86 -15.07
CA PRO A 300 -15.34 16.05 -14.88
C PRO A 300 -14.78 17.27 -15.63
N GLU A 301 -15.65 17.98 -16.34
CA GLU A 301 -15.33 19.26 -16.94
C GLU A 301 -15.02 20.31 -15.86
N GLY A 302 -14.02 21.16 -16.13
CA GLY A 302 -13.65 22.23 -15.21
C GLY A 302 -13.02 21.75 -13.90
N ALA A 303 -12.52 20.51 -13.85
CA ALA A 303 -11.57 20.09 -12.82
C ALA A 303 -10.24 20.85 -13.00
N GLY A 304 -9.48 20.99 -11.91
CA GLY A 304 -8.19 21.66 -11.89
C GLY A 304 -7.19 20.92 -11.02
N LEU A 305 -5.91 21.09 -11.29
CA LEU A 305 -4.84 20.57 -10.42
C LEU A 305 -5.07 21.06 -9.00
N GLY A 306 -4.91 20.15 -8.03
CA GLY A 306 -4.82 20.54 -6.63
C GLY A 306 -3.44 21.09 -6.28
N GLN A 307 -3.23 21.29 -4.99
CA GLN A 307 -1.96 21.76 -4.45
C GLN A 307 -0.81 20.77 -4.71
N GLU A 308 0.42 21.25 -4.59
CA GLU A 308 1.61 20.43 -4.80
C GLU A 308 1.76 19.35 -3.72
N PRO A 309 2.17 18.13 -4.09
CA PRO A 309 2.26 17.02 -3.15
C PRO A 309 3.45 17.22 -2.20
N HIS A 310 3.21 16.98 -0.91
CA HIS A 310 4.20 17.16 0.14
C HIS A 310 3.91 16.28 1.37
N VAL A 311 4.96 15.97 2.14
CA VAL A 311 4.88 15.35 3.46
C VAL A 311 4.54 16.44 4.48
N THR A 312 3.63 16.16 5.42
CA THR A 312 3.23 17.15 6.43
C THR A 312 4.27 17.28 7.56
N GLY A 313 4.10 18.30 8.41
CA GLY A 313 4.92 18.49 9.61
C GLY A 313 4.68 17.48 10.73
N GLY A 314 3.77 16.51 10.58
CA GLY A 314 3.60 15.39 11.52
C GLY A 314 2.89 15.70 12.85
N SER A 315 2.19 16.84 12.98
CA SER A 315 1.41 17.18 14.18
C SER A 315 -0.02 16.61 14.18
N THR A 316 -0.37 15.81 13.17
CA THR A 316 -1.71 15.24 12.94
C THR A 316 -1.55 13.84 12.33
N ARG A 317 -2.66 13.11 12.18
CA ARG A 317 -2.71 11.80 11.50
C ARG A 317 -2.48 11.87 9.97
N LEU A 318 -2.48 13.07 9.39
CA LEU A 318 -2.24 13.25 7.96
C LEU A 318 -0.73 13.21 7.70
N ASP A 319 -0.23 12.13 7.11
CA ASP A 319 1.19 11.98 6.82
C ASP A 319 1.63 12.77 5.57
N ALA A 320 0.83 12.73 4.51
CA ALA A 320 1.17 13.38 3.25
C ALA A 320 -0.05 13.70 2.40
N LEU A 321 0.10 14.75 1.60
CA LEU A 321 -0.77 15.08 0.48
C LEU A 321 -0.04 14.63 -0.77
N LEU A 322 -0.63 13.70 -1.51
CA LEU A 322 0.03 12.99 -2.60
C LEU A 322 -0.66 13.32 -3.93
N TRP A 323 0.10 13.27 -5.02
CA TRP A 323 -0.50 13.05 -6.33
C TRP A 323 -0.45 11.57 -6.61
N VAL A 324 -1.58 10.89 -6.34
CA VAL A 324 -1.67 9.44 -6.57
C VAL A 324 -2.08 9.20 -8.00
N LYS A 325 -3.23 9.70 -8.44
CA LYS A 325 -3.60 9.74 -9.85
C LYS A 325 -2.64 10.65 -10.61
N THR A 326 -2.14 10.17 -11.75
CA THR A 326 -1.35 11.00 -12.68
C THR A 326 -2.28 11.99 -13.40
N PRO A 327 -2.15 13.32 -13.17
CA PRO A 327 -2.92 14.31 -13.91
C PRO A 327 -2.66 14.20 -15.42
N GLY A 328 -3.74 14.25 -16.21
CA GLY A 328 -3.69 14.07 -17.66
C GLY A 328 -3.99 12.64 -18.15
N LEU A 329 -4.02 11.63 -17.29
CA LEU A 329 -4.55 10.31 -17.68
C LEU A 329 -6.08 10.27 -17.57
N SER A 330 -6.75 9.83 -18.63
CA SER A 330 -8.22 9.68 -18.66
C SER A 330 -8.72 8.69 -17.59
N ASP A 331 -9.92 8.92 -17.06
CA ASP A 331 -10.63 7.99 -16.17
C ASP A 331 -11.45 6.93 -16.92
N GLY A 332 -11.71 7.15 -18.22
CA GLY A 332 -12.57 6.29 -19.04
C GLY A 332 -13.17 7.06 -20.22
N THR A 333 -14.01 6.42 -21.03
CA THR A 333 -14.59 7.05 -22.23
C THR A 333 -15.73 8.04 -21.95
N CYS A 334 -16.04 8.26 -20.67
CA CYS A 334 -16.99 9.24 -20.19
C CYS A 334 -16.56 10.69 -20.52
N ASN A 335 -17.54 11.58 -20.67
CA ASN A 335 -17.33 13.01 -20.94
C ASN A 335 -16.35 13.28 -22.09
N GLY A 336 -16.37 12.43 -23.12
CA GLY A 336 -15.51 12.56 -24.31
C GLY A 336 -14.06 12.12 -24.11
N GLY A 337 -13.74 11.47 -22.99
CA GLY A 337 -12.38 11.02 -22.71
C GLY A 337 -11.92 9.83 -23.55
N PRO A 338 -10.60 9.64 -23.69
CA PRO A 338 -10.00 8.39 -24.16
C PRO A 338 -10.22 7.23 -23.18
N ALA A 339 -9.76 6.03 -23.53
CA ALA A 339 -9.82 4.89 -22.62
C ALA A 339 -9.06 5.16 -21.30
N ALA A 340 -9.49 4.52 -20.22
CA ALA A 340 -8.90 4.71 -18.90
C ALA A 340 -7.38 4.49 -18.90
N GLY A 341 -6.64 5.40 -18.30
CA GLY A 341 -5.17 5.36 -18.24
C GLY A 341 -4.45 5.86 -19.50
N GLN A 342 -5.16 6.24 -20.56
CA GLN A 342 -4.53 6.89 -21.72
C GLN A 342 -4.25 8.36 -21.45
N TRP A 343 -3.12 8.85 -21.95
CA TRP A 343 -2.79 10.28 -21.92
C TRP A 343 -3.78 11.08 -22.75
N TRP A 344 -4.37 12.09 -22.12
CA TRP A 344 -5.31 13.03 -22.72
C TRP A 344 -4.78 14.45 -22.54
N GLU A 345 -4.05 14.92 -23.54
CA GLU A 345 -3.30 16.19 -23.45
C GLU A 345 -4.20 17.38 -23.14
N SER A 346 -5.30 17.57 -23.86
CA SER A 346 -6.21 18.69 -23.61
C SER A 346 -6.78 18.70 -22.18
N TYR A 347 -6.97 17.52 -21.58
CA TYR A 347 -7.39 17.41 -20.19
C TYR A 347 -6.25 17.76 -19.23
N ALA A 348 -5.02 17.34 -19.51
CA ALA A 348 -3.83 17.74 -18.75
C ALA A 348 -3.65 19.26 -18.75
N LEU A 349 -3.76 19.90 -19.92
CA LEU A 349 -3.65 21.36 -20.05
C LEU A 349 -4.79 22.09 -19.33
N ALA A 350 -6.03 21.60 -19.46
CA ALA A 350 -7.17 22.17 -18.73
C ALA A 350 -7.01 22.06 -17.21
N LEU A 351 -6.45 20.96 -16.70
CA LEU A 351 -6.16 20.83 -15.27
C LEU A 351 -5.17 21.90 -14.81
N VAL A 352 -4.12 22.16 -15.60
CA VAL A 352 -3.11 23.20 -15.32
C VAL A 352 -3.73 24.59 -15.36
N GLU A 353 -4.55 24.87 -16.38
CA GLU A 353 -5.26 26.14 -16.55
C GLU A 353 -6.19 26.43 -15.36
N HIS A 354 -6.94 25.43 -14.91
CA HIS A 354 -7.86 25.54 -13.77
C HIS A 354 -7.18 25.32 -12.42
N ARG A 355 -5.86 25.24 -12.33
CA ARG A 355 -5.16 25.12 -11.04
C ARG A 355 -5.53 26.31 -10.16
N LYS A 356 -6.01 26.04 -8.95
CA LYS A 356 -6.13 27.09 -7.93
C LYS A 356 -4.73 27.37 -7.38
N ARG A 357 -4.24 28.60 -7.54
CA ARG A 357 -2.99 29.03 -6.90
C ARG A 357 -3.30 29.34 -5.44
N ASP A 358 -2.49 28.77 -4.54
CA ASP A 358 -2.59 28.99 -3.09
C ASP A 358 -2.29 30.45 -2.71
#